data_AF-A0A2P5M1B7-F1
#
_entry.id   AF-A0A2P5M1B7-F1
#
_cell.length_a   1.000
_cell.length_b   1.000
_cell.length_c   1.000
_cell.angle_alpha   90.00
_cell.angle_beta   90.00
_cell.angle_gamma   90.00
#
_symmetry.space_group_name_H-M   'P 1'
#
loop_
_entity.id
_entity.type
_entity.pdbx_description
1 polymer ?
#
loop_
_entity_poly.entity_id
_entity_poly.type
_entity_poly.pdbx_seq_one_letter_code
_entity_poly.pdbx_strand_id
1 'polypeptide(L)'
;MSRRSALLLALSSSGALAQGFGGLGATAPGFAIPRAGTQLAFPRDHGAHPDFRTEWWYVTANLKGDDGAAYGVQWTLFRFALQPNAARAGWD
;
A
#
# COMPACT_ATOMS: atom_id res chain seq x y z
N MET A 1 -1.46 -44.37 -46.32
CA MET A 1 -2.08 -44.10 -45.01
C MET A 1 -1.93 -42.63 -44.67
N SER A 2 -3.04 -41.91 -44.60
CA SER A 2 -3.13 -40.47 -44.36
C SER A 2 -3.78 -40.24 -43.01
N ARG A 3 -3.15 -39.40 -42.17
CA ARG A 3 -3.75 -38.23 -41.50
C ARG A 3 -2.79 -37.70 -40.44
N ARG A 4 -2.26 -36.50 -40.70
CA ARG A 4 -1.44 -35.71 -39.79
C ARG A 4 -2.32 -35.21 -38.63
N SER A 5 -1.98 -35.59 -37.40
CA SER A 5 -2.61 -35.04 -36.19
C SER A 5 -2.13 -33.60 -35.99
N ALA A 6 -3.02 -32.63 -36.17
CA ALA A 6 -2.77 -31.24 -35.81
C ALA A 6 -3.06 -31.07 -34.31
N LEU A 7 -2.02 -30.77 -33.54
CA LEU A 7 -2.10 -30.48 -32.11
C LEU A 7 -2.65 -29.05 -31.93
N LEU A 8 -3.87 -28.92 -31.39
CA LEU A 8 -4.43 -27.64 -30.96
C LEU A 8 -3.78 -27.25 -29.62
N LEU A 9 -2.78 -26.36 -29.64
CA LEU A 9 -2.40 -25.60 -28.46
C LEU A 9 -3.46 -24.52 -28.23
N ALA A 10 -4.41 -24.80 -27.33
CA ALA A 10 -5.25 -23.77 -26.76
C ALA A 10 -4.37 -22.82 -25.93
N LEU A 11 -4.17 -21.59 -26.42
CA LEU A 11 -3.53 -20.52 -25.67
C LEU A 11 -4.32 -20.30 -24.37
N SER A 12 -3.73 -20.69 -23.25
CA SER A 12 -4.24 -20.35 -21.93
C SER A 12 -3.97 -18.86 -21.70
N SER A 13 -4.94 -18.01 -22.01
CA SER A 13 -4.92 -16.62 -21.59
C SER A 13 -5.11 -16.57 -20.08
N SER A 14 -4.03 -16.81 -19.33
CA SER A 14 -3.97 -16.43 -17.93
C SER A 14 -4.15 -14.92 -17.87
N GLY A 15 -5.38 -14.47 -17.59
CA GLY A 15 -5.66 -13.05 -17.38
C GLY A 15 -4.72 -12.54 -16.31
N ALA A 16 -3.87 -11.59 -16.66
CA ALA A 16 -3.04 -10.91 -15.68
C ALA A 16 -3.99 -10.21 -14.70
N LEU A 17 -4.08 -10.71 -13.47
CA LEU A 17 -4.83 -10.03 -12.42
C LEU A 17 -4.16 -8.67 -12.22
N ALA A 18 -4.95 -7.59 -12.33
CA ALA A 18 -4.47 -6.26 -12.00
C ALA A 18 -4.11 -6.24 -10.50
N GLN A 19 -2.82 -6.44 -10.20
CA GLN A 19 -2.31 -6.29 -8.85
C GLN A 19 -2.24 -4.80 -8.55
N GLY A 20 -3.14 -4.31 -7.69
CA GLY A 20 -3.11 -2.92 -7.24
C GLY A 20 -1.73 -2.53 -6.70
N PHE A 21 -1.34 -1.27 -6.88
CA PHE A 21 -0.03 -0.73 -6.47
C PHE A 21 0.37 -1.22 -5.08
N GLY A 22 1.56 -1.80 -4.92
CA GLY A 22 2.07 -2.29 -3.63
C GLY A 22 1.21 -3.37 -2.94
N GLY A 23 0.34 -4.07 -3.68
CA GLY A 23 -0.55 -5.09 -3.11
C GLY A 23 -1.74 -4.51 -2.31
N LEU A 24 -2.10 -3.23 -2.51
CA LEU A 24 -3.21 -2.57 -1.81
C LEU A 24 -4.58 -3.24 -2.01
N GLY A 25 -4.76 -4.02 -3.08
CA GLY A 25 -5.98 -4.80 -3.34
C GLY A 25 -5.96 -6.23 -2.79
N ALA A 26 -4.86 -6.67 -2.18
CA ALA A 26 -4.71 -8.04 -1.70
C ALA A 26 -5.24 -8.20 -0.27
N THR A 27 -5.84 -9.35 0.03
CA THR A 27 -6.19 -9.69 1.40
C THR A 27 -4.92 -9.86 2.24
N ALA A 28 -5.01 -9.44 3.50
CA ALA A 28 -3.89 -9.39 4.44
C ALA A 28 -4.28 -10.11 5.74
N PRO A 29 -4.17 -11.46 5.80
CA PRO A 29 -4.56 -12.22 6.98
C PRO A 29 -3.86 -11.72 8.25
N GLY A 30 -4.63 -11.58 9.32
CA GLY A 30 -4.14 -11.13 10.63
C GLY A 30 -4.02 -9.61 10.81
N PHE A 31 -4.14 -8.80 9.76
CA PHE A 31 -4.22 -7.34 9.88
C PHE A 31 -5.67 -6.85 10.00
N ALA A 32 -5.86 -5.68 10.62
CA ALA A 32 -7.15 -5.01 10.66
C ALA A 32 -7.61 -4.60 9.25
N ILE A 33 -8.92 -4.69 9.03
CA ILE A 33 -9.60 -4.25 7.80
C ILE A 33 -10.38 -2.98 8.13
N PRO A 34 -10.22 -1.87 7.38
CA PRO A 34 -11.01 -0.66 7.60
C PRO A 34 -12.50 -0.95 7.51
N ARG A 35 -13.27 -0.49 8.51
CA ARG A 35 -14.72 -0.68 8.56
C ARG A 35 -15.44 0.65 8.39
N ALA A 36 -16.53 0.64 7.62
CA ALA A 36 -17.44 1.76 7.54
C ALA A 36 -17.96 2.13 8.95
N GLY A 37 -18.07 3.42 9.24
CA GLY A 37 -18.55 3.92 10.53
C GLY A 37 -17.50 3.94 11.65
N THR A 38 -16.25 3.57 11.39
CA THR A 38 -15.16 3.73 12.37
C THR A 38 -14.98 5.21 12.71
N GLN A 39 -15.22 5.59 13.97
CA GLN A 39 -15.02 6.96 14.42
C GLN A 39 -13.55 7.21 14.75
N LEU A 40 -12.99 8.27 14.16
CA LEU A 40 -11.65 8.76 14.50
C LEU A 40 -11.72 9.55 15.81
N ALA A 41 -10.75 9.32 16.69
CA ALA A 41 -10.57 10.08 17.92
C ALA A 41 -9.17 10.67 17.99
N PHE A 42 -9.10 11.98 18.13
CA PHE A 42 -7.87 12.74 18.21
C PHE A 42 -7.60 13.18 19.66
N PRO A 43 -6.33 13.24 20.10
CA PRO A 43 -5.10 13.14 19.30
C PRO A 43 -4.59 11.71 19.05
N ARG A 44 -5.27 10.68 19.57
CA ARG A 44 -4.83 9.28 19.46
C ARG A 44 -4.54 8.87 18.00
N ASP A 45 -5.47 9.17 17.09
CA ASP A 45 -5.39 8.76 15.68
C ASP A 45 -4.49 9.68 14.82
N HIS A 46 -3.70 10.60 15.44
CA HIS A 46 -2.53 11.19 14.78
C HIS A 46 -1.35 10.22 14.73
N GLY A 47 -1.29 9.26 15.67
CA GLY A 47 -0.20 8.31 15.78
C GLY A 47 -0.23 7.24 14.68
N ALA A 48 0.76 6.35 14.74
CA ALA A 48 0.79 5.19 13.87
C ALA A 48 -0.31 4.18 14.25
N HIS A 49 -0.86 3.51 13.24
CA HIS A 49 -1.89 2.48 13.37
C HIS A 49 -1.32 1.09 13.01
N PRO A 50 -0.51 0.45 13.90
CA PRO A 50 0.25 -0.76 13.59
C PRO A 50 -0.61 -1.99 13.24
N ASP A 51 -1.88 -1.99 13.63
CA ASP A 51 -2.80 -3.09 13.32
C ASP A 51 -3.13 -3.19 11.82
N PHE A 52 -2.89 -2.12 11.05
CA PHE A 52 -3.09 -2.11 9.60
C PHE A 52 -1.77 -2.39 8.87
N ARG A 53 -1.87 -3.22 7.82
CA ARG A 53 -0.72 -3.64 7.00
C ARG A 53 0.00 -2.47 6.36
N THR A 54 -0.74 -1.47 5.92
CA THR A 54 -0.21 -0.34 5.17
C THR A 54 -0.62 0.98 5.81
N GLU A 55 0.33 1.89 5.97
CA GLU A 55 0.11 3.23 6.51
C GLU A 55 1.01 4.25 5.80
N TRP A 56 0.50 5.48 5.66
CA TRP A 56 1.10 6.49 4.82
C TRP A 56 1.04 7.84 5.54
N TRP A 57 2.15 8.56 5.52
CA TRP A 57 2.17 9.98 5.85
C TRP A 57 2.56 10.74 4.60
N TYR A 58 1.73 11.70 4.22
CA TYR A 58 1.91 12.49 3.01
C TYR A 58 1.81 13.97 3.35
N VAL A 59 2.94 14.66 3.24
CA VAL A 59 3.06 16.09 3.54
C VAL A 59 3.46 16.80 2.26
N THR A 60 2.68 17.81 1.89
CA THR A 60 3.01 18.76 0.83
C THR A 60 2.97 20.17 1.41
N ALA A 61 3.94 20.99 1.04
CA ALA A 61 4.03 22.36 1.50
C ALA A 61 4.58 23.28 0.41
N ASN A 62 4.12 24.53 0.43
CA ASN A 62 4.78 25.62 -0.27
C ASN A 62 5.53 26.44 0.77
N LEU A 63 6.83 26.62 0.58
CA LEU A 63 7.69 27.38 1.48
C LEU A 63 8.19 28.64 0.79
N LYS A 64 8.54 29.63 1.59
CA LYS A 64 9.28 30.82 1.16
C LYS A 64 10.61 30.84 1.90
N GLY A 65 11.71 30.91 1.15
CA GLY A 65 13.05 31.03 1.72
C GLY A 65 13.30 32.42 2.29
N ASP A 66 14.33 32.54 3.12
CA ASP A 66 14.78 33.81 3.69
C ASP A 66 15.28 34.79 2.60
N ASP A 67 15.70 34.25 1.45
CA ASP A 67 16.05 35.00 0.23
C ASP A 67 14.83 35.48 -0.57
N GLY A 68 13.63 35.11 -0.15
CA GLY A 68 12.37 35.43 -0.81
C GLY A 68 11.94 34.45 -1.91
N ALA A 69 12.75 33.42 -2.20
CA ALA A 69 12.43 32.42 -3.22
C ALA A 69 11.28 31.50 -2.78
N ALA A 70 10.51 30.98 -3.75
CA ALA A 70 9.42 30.05 -3.49
C ALA A 70 9.88 28.60 -3.72
N TYR A 71 9.52 27.70 -2.81
CA TYR A 71 9.86 26.28 -2.88
C TYR A 71 8.62 25.40 -2.73
N GLY A 72 8.54 24.35 -3.53
CA GLY A 72 7.63 23.23 -3.28
C GLY A 72 8.35 22.14 -2.50
N VAL A 73 7.73 21.65 -1.43
CA VAL A 73 8.23 20.51 -0.65
C VAL A 73 7.19 19.41 -0.66
N GLN A 74 7.67 18.18 -0.86
CA GLN A 74 6.91 16.96 -0.69
C GLN A 74 7.72 16.01 0.18
N TRP A 75 7.06 15.39 1.14
CA TRP A 75 7.59 14.30 1.93
C TRP A 75 6.55 13.20 2.04
N THR A 76 6.98 11.97 1.77
CA THR A 76 6.12 10.80 1.86
C THR A 76 6.83 9.69 2.62
N LEU A 77 6.20 9.19 3.67
CA LEU A 77 6.61 7.98 4.37
C LEU A 77 5.57 6.88 4.14
N PHE A 78 6.03 5.74 3.67
CA PHE A 78 5.22 4.53 3.49
C PHE A 78 5.67 3.50 4.52
N ARG A 79 4.71 2.96 5.28
CA ARG A 79 4.92 1.76 6.10
C ARG A 79 4.16 0.60 5.48
N PHE A 80 4.87 -0.51 5.30
CA PHE A 80 4.28 -1.79 4.93
C PHE A 80 4.74 -2.87 5.91
N ALA A 81 3.83 -3.42 6.69
CA ALA A 81 4.12 -4.46 7.65
C ALA A 81 4.20 -5.83 6.96
N LEU A 82 5.26 -6.58 7.27
CA LEU A 82 5.47 -7.94 6.74
C LEU A 82 4.70 -8.99 7.54
N GLN A 83 4.45 -8.75 8.83
CA GLN A 83 3.75 -9.66 9.73
C GLN A 83 2.78 -8.87 10.64
N PRO A 84 1.59 -9.41 10.93
CA PRO A 84 0.68 -8.82 11.91
C PRO A 84 1.27 -8.88 13.31
N ASN A 85 0.96 -7.90 14.16
CA ASN A 85 1.40 -7.83 15.56
C ASN A 85 2.92 -7.98 15.74
N ALA A 86 3.72 -7.72 14.70
CA ALA A 86 5.17 -7.67 14.83
C ALA A 86 5.46 -6.62 15.91
N ALA A 87 5.90 -7.10 17.07
CA ALA A 87 6.15 -6.27 18.23
C ALA A 87 7.02 -5.07 17.83
N ARG A 88 6.81 -3.96 18.52
CA ARG A 88 7.48 -2.67 18.30
C ARG A 88 9.00 -2.84 18.42
N ALA A 89 9.67 -3.22 17.34
CA ALA A 89 11.07 -2.93 17.14
C ALA A 89 11.13 -1.43 16.83
N GLY A 90 11.12 -0.62 17.89
CA GLY A 90 11.45 0.78 17.82
C GLY A 90 12.93 0.97 17.51
N TRP A 91 13.29 2.19 17.16
CA TRP A 91 14.66 2.67 17.01
C TRP A 91 15.21 3.11 18.37
N ASP A 92 15.14 2.23 19.38
CA ASP A 92 15.88 2.45 20.63
C ASP A 92 17.39 2.32 20.38
#